data_AF-A0A9W6EZM9-F1
#
_entry.id   AF-A0A9W6EZM9-F1
#
_cell.length_a   1.000
_cell.length_b   1.000
_cell.length_c   1.000
_cell.angle_alpha   90.00
_cell.angle_beta   90.00
_cell.angle_gamma   90.00
#
_symmetry.space_group_name_H-M   'P 1'
#
loop_
_entity.id
_entity.type
_entity.pdbx_description
1 polymer ?
#
loop_
_entity_poly.entity_id
_entity_poly.type
_entity_poly.pdbx_seq_one_letter_code
_entity_poly.pdbx_strand_id
1 'polypeptide(L)'
;MQSLLQRRTVGANAFARTAPSTRPVRVCKRIVNARSGKASRRATVECQAFFNFFTPKPAAPVSLVDPRAKPLVEQLIGLTSGTDAGAKASPAQKEEIAEVITELSRYCIKNPLKSDFLFGEWKVLFSSKPTAVGGPLRSGAGPAVFSGQSAKQIIEAPNKIVNNVTYKTLGFLPGFSRQYGTIEPVSADTFILNITDGEISAGLGGPIKKTFNIKRTIKILYLDDELRVAQFLPSADLPDTEADENGGRSGEDVVFVFQRITEEAEDEAQADDGEGAEQASKPAPFFGGGRKLESAATVAERQVRQQLKEQRGGSSKLAVAPAKAAGGSAKVAVAPPPRPGTQRGRKQPVEEVIEDPRERRRREQEEERARKAAEAEAKAAEAKAARERAEAERQAEREKQVAIKDLLVRLANEIKERQAEAREALKELKEVEKSTASGLKESQAARARLEEAEGDVKSISEQLTAAEGSRKEADKATRDAKELVVGAEKALRAAFAKAAPVIAGRK
;
A
#
# COMPACT_ATOMS: atom_id res chain seq x y z
N MET A 1 16.31 -1.84 63.94
CA MET A 1 15.47 -0.64 64.11
C MET A 1 14.34 -0.71 63.10
N GLN A 2 13.10 -0.86 63.60
CA GLN A 2 11.79 -0.41 63.05
C GLN A 2 11.43 -0.74 61.58
N SER A 3 10.25 -1.19 61.17
CA SER A 3 8.95 -1.64 61.73
C SER A 3 8.11 -1.97 60.49
N LEU A 4 7.55 -3.18 60.32
CA LEU A 4 6.15 -3.55 60.66
C LEU A 4 5.05 -2.70 59.99
N LEU A 5 4.22 -3.37 59.16
CA LEU A 5 2.75 -3.28 58.94
C LEU A 5 2.42 -4.10 57.66
N GLN A 6 1.81 -5.30 57.63
CA GLN A 6 0.45 -5.73 58.06
C GLN A 6 -0.63 -4.72 57.64
N ARG A 7 -1.76 -5.03 56.97
CA ARG A 7 -2.61 -6.23 56.88
C ARG A 7 -3.76 -5.94 55.88
N ARG A 8 -4.28 -6.99 55.19
CA ARG A 8 -5.71 -7.42 55.03
C ARG A 8 -6.79 -6.36 54.62
N THR A 9 -7.86 -6.60 53.85
CA THR A 9 -8.66 -7.79 53.48
C THR A 9 -9.86 -7.36 52.60
N VAL A 10 -10.37 -8.30 51.79
CA VAL A 10 -11.80 -8.62 51.54
C VAL A 10 -12.66 -7.69 50.67
N GLY A 11 -13.29 -8.31 49.66
CA GLY A 11 -14.45 -7.79 48.95
C GLY A 11 -14.98 -8.77 47.91
N ALA A 12 -15.48 -9.92 48.36
CA ALA A 12 -16.28 -10.84 47.54
C ALA A 12 -17.68 -10.27 47.33
N ASN A 13 -18.22 -10.36 46.11
CA ASN A 13 -19.67 -10.38 45.91
C ASN A 13 -20.02 -11.35 44.77
N ALA A 14 -20.82 -12.33 45.14
CA ALA A 14 -21.44 -13.34 44.30
C ALA A 14 -22.92 -12.99 44.06
N PHE A 15 -23.57 -13.82 43.24
CA PHE A 15 -24.98 -13.83 42.80
C PHE A 15 -25.23 -13.00 41.52
N ALA A 16 -25.88 -13.51 40.47
CA ALA A 16 -26.83 -14.61 40.41
C ALA A 16 -26.78 -15.37 39.07
N ARG A 17 -27.05 -16.67 39.18
CA ARG A 17 -27.49 -17.57 38.12
C ARG A 17 -28.87 -17.14 37.61
N THR A 18 -29.11 -17.21 36.30
CA THR A 18 -30.37 -17.71 35.72
C THR A 18 -30.11 -18.09 34.26
N ALA A 19 -30.49 -19.32 33.91
CA ALA A 19 -30.43 -19.87 32.56
C ALA A 19 -31.84 -19.76 31.89
N PRO A 20 -32.12 -20.42 30.76
CA PRO A 20 -32.40 -19.80 29.48
C PRO A 20 -33.90 -19.78 29.12
N SER A 21 -34.32 -18.82 28.30
CA SER A 21 -35.67 -18.80 27.72
C SER A 21 -35.62 -18.85 26.20
N THR A 22 -35.88 -20.04 25.68
CA THR A 22 -36.31 -20.29 24.30
C THR A 22 -37.63 -19.55 24.02
N ARG A 23 -37.71 -18.81 22.91
CA ARG A 23 -38.98 -18.63 22.17
C ARG A 23 -38.73 -18.19 20.72
N PRO A 24 -39.45 -18.78 19.75
CA PRO A 24 -39.26 -18.54 18.33
C PRO A 24 -39.95 -17.25 17.87
N VAL A 25 -39.28 -16.48 17.01
CA VAL A 25 -39.87 -15.34 16.32
C VAL A 25 -40.81 -15.87 15.23
N ARG A 26 -42.10 -15.64 15.42
CA ARG A 26 -43.15 -15.92 14.44
C ARG A 26 -43.09 -14.92 13.29
N VAL A 27 -43.07 -15.50 12.08
CA VAL A 27 -43.42 -14.90 10.80
C VAL A 27 -44.77 -14.18 10.89
N CYS A 28 -44.82 -12.91 10.52
CA CYS A 28 -46.05 -12.22 10.14
C CYS A 28 -45.89 -11.67 8.72
N LYS A 29 -46.29 -12.48 7.73
CA LYS A 29 -46.66 -12.03 6.39
C LYS A 29 -47.91 -11.15 6.53
N ARG A 30 -47.78 -9.84 6.32
CA ARG A 30 -48.94 -8.97 6.12
C ARG A 30 -49.13 -8.78 4.61
N ILE A 31 -49.92 -9.68 4.02
CA ILE A 31 -50.50 -9.52 2.69
C ILE A 31 -51.62 -8.49 2.84
N VAL A 32 -51.42 -7.28 2.31
CA VAL A 32 -52.49 -6.31 2.14
C VAL A 32 -53.06 -6.51 0.74
N ASN A 33 -54.12 -7.31 0.65
CA ASN A 33 -55.01 -7.34 -0.50
C ASN A 33 -55.80 -6.03 -0.53
N ALA A 34 -55.35 -5.08 -1.35
CA ALA A 34 -56.16 -3.93 -1.71
C ALA A 34 -57.19 -4.35 -2.77
N ARG A 35 -58.45 -4.35 -2.34
CA ARG A 35 -59.63 -4.66 -3.13
C ARG A 35 -59.81 -3.67 -4.28
N SER A 36 -60.27 -4.26 -5.39
CA SER A 36 -60.83 -3.60 -6.56
C SER A 36 -61.90 -2.57 -6.22
N GLY A 37 -61.67 -1.32 -6.64
CA GLY A 37 -62.70 -0.31 -6.84
C GLY A 37 -62.89 -0.09 -8.34
N LYS A 38 -64.02 -0.57 -8.87
CA LYS A 38 -64.51 -0.23 -10.20
C LYS A 38 -65.01 1.21 -10.23
N ALA A 39 -65.03 1.76 -11.45
CA ALA A 39 -65.73 2.96 -11.91
C ALA A 39 -64.93 4.28 -11.90
N SER A 40 -64.43 4.66 -13.08
CA SER A 40 -65.04 5.77 -13.82
C SER A 40 -64.50 5.76 -15.25
N ARG A 41 -65.37 5.42 -16.21
CA ARG A 41 -65.11 5.59 -17.63
C ARG A 41 -65.21 7.09 -17.93
N ARG A 42 -64.08 7.76 -18.10
CA ARG A 42 -64.00 8.98 -18.91
C ARG A 42 -63.18 8.64 -20.14
N ALA A 43 -63.87 8.58 -21.27
CA ALA A 43 -63.26 8.51 -22.58
C ALA A 43 -62.47 9.80 -22.79
N THR A 44 -61.15 9.74 -22.60
CA THR A 44 -60.23 10.71 -23.16
C THR A 44 -60.15 10.42 -24.65
N VAL A 45 -60.67 11.37 -25.43
CA VAL A 45 -60.47 11.43 -26.88
C VAL A 45 -58.97 11.44 -27.14
N GLU A 46 -58.45 10.36 -27.71
CA GLU A 46 -57.13 10.33 -28.33
C GLU A 46 -57.18 11.26 -29.55
N CYS A 47 -56.84 12.53 -29.34
CA CYS A 47 -56.38 13.36 -30.43
C CYS A 47 -55.02 12.78 -30.86
N GLN A 48 -55.02 11.90 -31.86
CA GLN A 48 -53.83 11.62 -32.66
C GLN A 48 -53.40 12.94 -33.31
N ALA A 49 -52.60 13.71 -32.58
CA ALA A 49 -51.97 14.91 -33.08
C ALA A 49 -50.92 14.49 -34.11
N PHE A 50 -51.19 14.79 -35.38
CA PHE A 50 -50.26 14.70 -36.52
C PHE A 50 -49.05 15.68 -36.40
N PHE A 51 -48.61 16.01 -35.19
CA PHE A 51 -47.55 16.97 -34.89
C PHE A 51 -46.33 16.34 -34.21
N ASN A 52 -46.01 15.08 -34.51
CA ASN A 52 -44.73 14.45 -34.09
C ASN A 52 -43.50 14.98 -34.85
N PHE A 53 -43.65 16.04 -35.65
CA PHE A 53 -42.53 16.72 -36.32
C PHE A 53 -41.82 17.76 -35.43
N PHE A 54 -42.35 18.07 -34.24
CA PHE A 54 -41.77 19.04 -33.29
C PHE A 54 -41.40 18.47 -31.92
N THR A 55 -41.47 17.15 -31.70
CA THR A 55 -40.79 16.59 -30.52
C THR A 55 -39.29 16.76 -30.75
N PRO A 56 -38.59 17.64 -29.99
CA PRO A 56 -37.16 17.79 -30.15
C PRO A 56 -36.55 16.40 -29.97
N LYS A 57 -35.83 15.93 -31.01
CA LYS A 57 -35.07 14.68 -30.98
C LYS A 57 -34.37 14.64 -29.62
N PRO A 58 -34.60 13.61 -28.77
CA PRO A 58 -33.98 13.54 -27.45
C PRO A 58 -32.50 13.80 -27.67
N ALA A 59 -32.02 14.91 -27.10
CA ALA A 59 -30.66 15.37 -27.33
C ALA A 59 -29.77 14.18 -26.98
N ALA A 60 -29.05 13.66 -27.98
CA ALA A 60 -28.08 12.61 -27.76
C ALA A 60 -27.22 13.06 -26.57
N PRO A 61 -26.94 12.19 -25.59
CA PRO A 61 -26.13 12.56 -24.44
C PRO A 61 -24.86 13.19 -24.98
N VAL A 62 -24.75 14.51 -24.81
CA VAL A 62 -23.60 15.25 -25.32
C VAL A 62 -22.47 14.78 -24.44
N SER A 63 -21.60 13.93 -25.00
CA SER A 63 -20.38 13.54 -24.32
C SER A 63 -19.70 14.85 -23.91
N LEU A 64 -19.61 15.09 -22.61
CA LEU A 64 -19.01 16.30 -22.03
C LEU A 64 -17.49 16.42 -22.34
N VAL A 65 -16.98 15.44 -23.08
CA VAL A 65 -15.60 15.09 -23.31
C VAL A 65 -15.26 15.42 -24.76
N ASP A 66 -14.12 16.06 -24.97
CA ASP A 66 -13.62 16.35 -26.31
C ASP A 66 -13.25 15.03 -27.01
N PRO A 67 -13.80 14.72 -28.20
CA PRO A 67 -13.46 13.50 -28.92
C PRO A 67 -11.97 13.39 -29.27
N ARG A 68 -11.21 14.49 -29.26
CA ARG A 68 -9.76 14.50 -29.47
C ARG A 68 -8.97 13.93 -28.29
N ALA A 69 -9.55 13.90 -27.09
CA ALA A 69 -8.88 13.34 -25.92
C ALA A 69 -8.86 11.81 -25.92
N LYS A 70 -9.86 11.16 -26.55
CA LYS A 70 -9.98 9.69 -26.62
C LYS A 70 -8.72 8.95 -27.08
N PRO A 71 -8.09 9.28 -28.22
CA PRO A 71 -6.87 8.58 -28.64
C PRO A 71 -5.71 8.73 -27.64
N LEU A 72 -5.64 9.87 -26.95
CA LEU A 72 -4.62 10.11 -25.93
C LEU A 72 -4.91 9.30 -24.65
N VAL A 73 -6.18 9.14 -24.28
CA VAL A 73 -6.61 8.27 -23.16
C VAL A 73 -6.25 6.82 -23.46
N GLU A 74 -6.58 6.32 -24.65
CA GLU A 74 -6.23 4.96 -25.09
C GLU A 74 -4.71 4.74 -25.10
N GLN A 75 -3.94 5.72 -25.61
CA GLN A 75 -2.48 5.68 -25.60
C GLN A 75 -1.93 5.65 -24.17
N LEU A 76 -2.46 6.48 -23.26
CA LEU A 76 -2.03 6.53 -21.87
C LEU A 76 -2.34 5.21 -21.13
N ILE A 77 -3.51 4.63 -21.35
CA ILE A 77 -3.88 3.31 -20.81
C ILE A 77 -2.92 2.24 -21.34
N GLY A 78 -2.64 2.24 -22.65
CA GLY A 78 -1.69 1.32 -23.27
C GLY A 78 -0.29 1.42 -22.67
N LEU A 79 0.25 2.64 -22.53
CA LEU A 79 1.59 2.90 -21.95
C LEU A 79 1.68 2.51 -20.47
N THR A 80 0.60 2.69 -19.71
CA THR A 80 0.58 2.41 -18.28
C THR A 80 0.21 0.96 -17.97
N SER A 81 -0.44 0.26 -18.89
CA SER A 81 -0.75 -1.17 -18.78
C SER A 81 0.54 -1.99 -18.60
N GLY A 82 0.56 -2.87 -17.60
CA GLY A 82 1.72 -3.72 -17.31
C GLY A 82 2.90 -3.05 -16.57
N THR A 83 2.84 -1.75 -16.28
CA THR A 83 3.92 -1.05 -15.55
C THR A 83 3.94 -1.32 -14.04
N ASP A 84 2.95 -2.06 -13.52
CA ASP A 84 2.76 -2.32 -12.08
C ASP A 84 2.75 -1.02 -11.26
N ALA A 85 1.80 -0.13 -11.54
CA ALA A 85 1.70 1.22 -10.98
C ALA A 85 2.99 2.05 -11.08
N GLY A 86 3.72 1.89 -12.19
CA GLY A 86 4.97 2.59 -12.48
C GLY A 86 6.25 1.96 -11.92
N ALA A 87 6.16 0.84 -11.18
CA ALA A 87 7.34 0.16 -10.63
C ALA A 87 8.26 -0.44 -11.72
N LYS A 88 7.67 -0.91 -12.82
CA LYS A 88 8.37 -1.50 -13.97
C LYS A 88 8.57 -0.54 -15.14
N ALA A 89 8.08 0.71 -15.03
CA ALA A 89 8.18 1.69 -16.10
C ALA A 89 9.64 2.17 -16.27
N SER A 90 10.14 2.11 -17.50
CA SER A 90 11.47 2.65 -17.84
C SER A 90 11.47 4.19 -17.77
N PRO A 91 12.64 4.84 -17.58
CA PRO A 91 12.71 6.30 -17.57
C PRO A 91 12.14 6.95 -18.84
N ALA A 92 12.43 6.38 -20.02
CA ALA A 92 11.88 6.85 -21.28
C ALA A 92 10.35 6.72 -21.36
N GLN A 93 9.79 5.61 -20.86
CA GLN A 93 8.33 5.46 -20.77
C GLN A 93 7.71 6.49 -19.82
N LYS A 94 8.38 6.83 -18.72
CA LYS A 94 7.88 7.86 -17.78
C LYS A 94 7.87 9.25 -18.42
N GLU A 95 8.85 9.57 -19.25
CA GLU A 95 8.89 10.81 -20.03
C GLU A 95 7.75 10.86 -21.05
N GLU A 96 7.54 9.77 -21.82
CA GLU A 96 6.43 9.68 -22.78
C GLU A 96 5.06 9.81 -22.10
N ILE A 97 4.86 9.14 -20.95
CA ILE A 97 3.66 9.27 -20.13
C ILE A 97 3.46 10.73 -19.68
N ALA A 98 4.53 11.43 -19.27
CA ALA A 98 4.45 12.82 -18.85
C ALA A 98 4.07 13.77 -20.01
N GLU A 99 4.56 13.51 -21.22
CA GLU A 99 4.19 14.26 -22.42
C GLU A 99 2.70 14.09 -22.75
N VAL A 100 2.20 12.85 -22.78
CA VAL A 100 0.78 12.54 -23.03
C VAL A 100 -0.11 13.17 -21.97
N ILE A 101 0.27 13.11 -20.68
CA ILE A 101 -0.47 13.76 -19.59
C ILE A 101 -0.51 15.28 -19.78
N THR A 102 0.60 15.88 -20.20
CA THR A 102 0.68 17.33 -20.45
C THR A 102 -0.25 17.73 -21.59
N GLU A 103 -0.34 16.91 -22.64
CA GLU A 103 -1.28 17.14 -23.75
C GLU A 103 -2.74 16.94 -23.31
N LEU A 104 -3.04 15.86 -22.59
CA LEU A 104 -4.38 15.57 -22.05
C LEU A 104 -4.90 16.65 -21.12
N SER A 105 -4.03 17.28 -20.33
CA SER A 105 -4.43 18.34 -19.39
C SER A 105 -5.15 19.52 -20.06
N ARG A 106 -4.93 19.74 -21.37
CA ARG A 106 -5.58 20.80 -22.16
C ARG A 106 -7.06 20.53 -22.41
N TYR A 107 -7.48 19.26 -22.32
CA TYR A 107 -8.84 18.81 -22.59
C TYR A 107 -9.65 18.54 -21.32
N CYS A 108 -9.16 18.95 -20.14
CA CYS A 108 -9.82 18.73 -18.87
C CYS A 108 -11.18 19.47 -18.79
N ILE A 109 -12.18 18.82 -18.18
CA ILE A 109 -13.51 19.39 -17.95
C ILE A 109 -13.41 20.61 -17.02
N LYS A 110 -14.23 21.64 -17.25
CA LYS A 110 -14.31 22.82 -16.39
C LYS A 110 -14.87 22.43 -15.01
N ASN A 111 -14.10 22.69 -13.94
CA ASN A 111 -14.44 22.38 -12.54
C ASN A 111 -14.61 20.86 -12.28
N PRO A 112 -13.54 20.05 -12.41
CA PRO A 112 -13.63 18.60 -12.26
C PRO A 112 -14.14 18.16 -10.88
N LEU A 113 -13.95 18.96 -9.83
CA LEU A 113 -14.43 18.64 -8.47
C LEU A 113 -15.94 18.69 -8.30
N LYS A 114 -16.66 19.33 -9.23
CA LYS A 114 -18.13 19.35 -9.23
C LYS A 114 -18.73 18.32 -10.18
N SER A 115 -17.90 17.60 -10.93
CA SER A 115 -18.34 16.61 -11.90
C SER A 115 -18.75 15.32 -11.20
N ASP A 116 -19.88 14.75 -11.61
CA ASP A 116 -20.33 13.44 -11.12
C ASP A 116 -19.35 12.32 -11.49
N PHE A 117 -18.54 12.54 -12.53
CA PHE A 117 -17.50 11.58 -12.93
C PHE A 117 -16.42 11.39 -11.87
N LEU A 118 -16.22 12.34 -10.96
CA LEU A 118 -15.22 12.19 -9.89
C LEU A 118 -15.53 10.99 -8.99
N PHE A 119 -16.81 10.71 -8.76
CA PHE A 119 -17.29 9.70 -7.84
C PHE A 119 -17.30 8.30 -8.48
N GLY A 120 -16.95 7.31 -7.66
CA GLY A 120 -16.87 5.91 -8.06
C GLY A 120 -15.55 5.26 -7.69
N GLU A 121 -15.31 4.09 -8.27
CA GLU A 121 -14.13 3.27 -8.02
C GLU A 121 -13.06 3.49 -9.09
N TRP A 122 -11.83 3.67 -8.63
CA TRP A 122 -10.70 4.04 -9.46
C TRP A 122 -9.52 3.10 -9.19
N LYS A 123 -9.07 2.35 -10.20
CA LYS A 123 -7.85 1.55 -10.16
C LYS A 123 -6.64 2.42 -10.46
N VAL A 124 -5.57 2.30 -9.68
CA VAL A 124 -4.31 2.99 -9.97
C VAL A 124 -3.57 2.24 -11.07
N LEU A 125 -3.39 2.87 -12.24
CA LEU A 125 -2.61 2.30 -13.35
C LEU A 125 -1.13 2.66 -13.28
N PHE A 126 -0.83 3.90 -12.87
CA PHE A 126 0.53 4.43 -12.86
C PHE A 126 0.73 5.47 -11.76
N SER A 127 1.95 5.50 -11.20
CA SER A 127 2.46 6.60 -10.39
C SER A 127 3.88 6.94 -10.85
N SER A 128 4.20 8.22 -10.97
CA SER A 128 5.57 8.67 -11.29
C SER A 128 6.57 8.16 -10.23
N LYS A 129 6.12 8.06 -8.98
CA LYS A 129 6.85 7.56 -7.82
C LYS A 129 6.16 6.31 -7.26
N PRO A 130 6.66 5.09 -7.58
CA PRO A 130 6.01 3.85 -7.17
C PRO A 130 5.87 3.68 -5.65
N THR A 131 6.79 4.25 -4.87
CA THR A 131 6.73 4.21 -3.39
C THR A 131 5.56 5.01 -2.80
N ALA A 132 4.98 5.94 -3.57
CA ALA A 132 3.78 6.67 -3.16
C ALA A 132 2.51 5.80 -3.24
N VAL A 133 2.54 4.72 -4.04
CA VAL A 133 1.47 3.72 -4.12
C VAL A 133 1.79 2.60 -3.14
N GLY A 134 0.97 2.39 -2.12
CA GLY A 134 1.15 1.26 -1.17
C GLY A 134 2.28 1.41 -0.15
N GLY A 135 3.00 2.54 -0.14
CA GLY A 135 3.96 2.90 0.89
C GLY A 135 5.15 1.92 0.99
N PRO A 136 5.60 1.56 2.21
CA PRO A 136 6.74 0.67 2.42
C PRO A 136 6.62 -0.68 1.71
N LEU A 137 5.40 -1.16 1.48
CA LEU A 137 5.11 -2.44 0.83
C LEU A 137 5.65 -2.53 -0.60
N ARG A 138 5.87 -1.39 -1.28
CA ARG A 138 6.44 -1.33 -2.64
C ARG A 138 7.92 -0.98 -2.68
N SER A 139 8.55 -0.76 -1.53
CA SER A 139 9.96 -0.38 -1.43
C SER A 139 10.86 -1.55 -1.02
N GLY A 140 12.13 -1.54 -1.47
CA GLY A 140 13.14 -2.51 -1.06
C GLY A 140 12.74 -3.97 -1.36
N ALA A 141 12.69 -4.81 -0.33
CA ALA A 141 12.24 -6.21 -0.43
C ALA A 141 10.71 -6.37 -0.53
N GLY A 142 9.96 -5.28 -0.35
CA GLY A 142 8.50 -5.24 -0.35
C GLY A 142 7.85 -5.92 -1.56
N PRO A 143 8.25 -5.63 -2.82
CA PRO A 143 7.66 -6.28 -4.00
C PRO A 143 7.84 -7.80 -4.03
N ALA A 144 8.91 -8.33 -3.42
CA ALA A 144 9.14 -9.78 -3.33
C ALA A 144 8.28 -10.41 -2.22
N VAL A 145 8.02 -9.69 -1.13
CA VAL A 145 7.22 -10.16 0.00
C VAL A 145 5.73 -9.94 -0.21
N PHE A 146 5.32 -8.90 -0.93
CA PHE A 146 3.94 -8.50 -1.14
C PHE A 146 3.69 -8.40 -2.64
N SER A 147 3.57 -9.56 -3.30
CA SER A 147 3.31 -9.63 -4.73
C SER A 147 1.82 -9.41 -5.03
N GLY A 148 1.51 -9.07 -6.29
CA GLY A 148 0.13 -8.90 -6.76
C GLY A 148 -0.60 -7.73 -6.11
N GLN A 149 0.10 -6.62 -5.83
CA GLN A 149 -0.53 -5.46 -5.20
C GLN A 149 -1.47 -4.76 -6.18
N SER A 150 -2.75 -4.70 -5.84
CA SER A 150 -3.76 -3.94 -6.58
C SER A 150 -4.23 -2.77 -5.72
N ALA A 151 -3.99 -1.55 -6.19
CA ALA A 151 -4.40 -0.33 -5.51
C ALA A 151 -5.68 0.21 -6.17
N LYS A 152 -6.74 0.29 -5.37
CA LYS A 152 -8.03 0.90 -5.71
C LYS A 152 -8.24 2.14 -4.84
N GLN A 153 -8.92 3.15 -5.37
CA GLN A 153 -9.36 4.33 -4.66
C GLN A 153 -10.85 4.52 -4.92
N ILE A 154 -11.64 4.58 -3.87
CA ILE A 154 -13.08 4.75 -3.94
C ILE A 154 -13.37 6.17 -3.46
N ILE A 155 -14.06 6.96 -4.28
CA ILE A 155 -14.54 8.29 -3.91
C ILE A 155 -16.06 8.25 -3.81
N GLU A 156 -16.56 8.42 -2.59
CA GLU A 156 -17.98 8.46 -2.26
C GLU A 156 -18.42 9.90 -2.01
N ALA A 157 -19.57 10.28 -2.57
CA ALA A 157 -20.18 11.56 -2.27
C ALA A 157 -20.65 11.61 -0.80
N PRO A 158 -20.56 12.77 -0.12
CA PRO A 158 -20.14 14.07 -0.66
C PRO A 158 -18.61 14.32 -0.63
N ASN A 159 -17.85 13.63 0.22
CA ASN A 159 -16.44 13.96 0.46
C ASN A 159 -15.63 12.83 1.09
N LYS A 160 -16.02 11.56 0.94
CA LYS A 160 -15.35 10.43 1.57
C LYS A 160 -14.46 9.72 0.56
N ILE A 161 -13.25 9.37 0.99
CA ILE A 161 -12.28 8.66 0.16
C ILE A 161 -11.77 7.43 0.89
N VAL A 162 -11.70 6.32 0.18
CA VAL A 162 -11.19 5.04 0.68
C VAL A 162 -10.10 4.55 -0.26
N ASN A 163 -8.85 4.60 0.19
CA ASN A 163 -7.76 3.94 -0.53
C ASN A 163 -7.69 2.49 -0.06
N ASN A 164 -7.81 1.53 -0.97
CA ASN A 164 -7.75 0.10 -0.67
C ASN A 164 -6.63 -0.53 -1.49
N VAL A 165 -5.63 -1.08 -0.83
CA VAL A 165 -4.51 -1.81 -1.44
C VAL A 165 -4.61 -3.27 -1.02
N THR A 166 -4.96 -4.15 -1.95
CA THR A 166 -4.97 -5.60 -1.72
C THR A 166 -3.64 -6.19 -2.17
N TYR A 167 -3.11 -7.15 -1.42
CA TYR A 167 -1.81 -7.77 -1.71
C TYR A 167 -1.78 -9.24 -1.29
N LYS A 168 -0.81 -10.00 -1.81
CA LYS A 168 -0.53 -11.38 -1.38
C LYS A 168 0.83 -11.44 -0.69
N THR A 169 0.83 -11.65 0.62
CA THR A 169 2.05 -11.85 1.42
C THR A 169 2.67 -13.21 1.06
N LEU A 170 3.96 -13.19 0.72
CA LEU A 170 4.75 -14.31 0.17
C LEU A 170 4.10 -14.96 -1.06
N GLY A 171 3.21 -14.26 -1.75
CA GLY A 171 2.46 -14.76 -2.90
C GLY A 171 1.24 -15.64 -2.59
N PHE A 172 0.95 -15.95 -1.32
CA PHE A 172 -0.16 -16.86 -0.99
C PHE A 172 -1.10 -16.40 0.13
N LEU A 173 -0.67 -15.60 1.11
CA LEU A 173 -1.59 -15.07 2.12
C LEU A 173 -2.23 -13.77 1.65
N PRO A 174 -3.55 -13.72 1.42
CA PRO A 174 -4.22 -12.47 1.10
C PRO A 174 -4.13 -11.50 2.28
N GLY A 175 -3.88 -10.23 1.98
CA GLY A 175 -3.87 -9.12 2.91
C GLY A 175 -4.42 -7.86 2.25
N PHE A 176 -4.74 -6.88 3.07
CA PHE A 176 -5.20 -5.58 2.58
C PHE A 176 -4.75 -4.44 3.49
N SER A 177 -4.63 -3.26 2.91
CA SER A 177 -4.43 -1.99 3.59
C SER A 177 -5.51 -1.03 3.12
N ARG A 178 -6.36 -0.58 4.04
CA ARG A 178 -7.42 0.41 3.78
C ARG A 178 -7.09 1.69 4.50
N GLN A 179 -7.19 2.83 3.84
CA GLN A 179 -7.07 4.14 4.44
C GLN A 179 -8.35 4.92 4.17
N TYR A 180 -8.89 5.53 5.20
CA TYR A 180 -10.11 6.32 5.17
C TYR A 180 -9.73 7.79 5.33
N GLY A 181 -10.31 8.62 4.47
CA GLY A 181 -10.08 10.05 4.53
C GLY A 181 -11.28 10.86 4.06
N THR A 182 -11.08 12.18 4.05
CA THR A 182 -12.01 13.16 3.54
C THR A 182 -11.35 14.09 2.53
N ILE A 183 -12.17 14.64 1.63
CA ILE A 183 -11.76 15.59 0.60
C ILE A 183 -12.30 16.97 0.95
N GLU A 184 -11.42 17.97 1.01
CA GLU A 184 -11.78 19.38 1.22
C GLU A 184 -11.44 20.18 -0.03
N PRO A 185 -12.43 20.66 -0.81
CA PRO A 185 -12.16 21.42 -2.03
C PRO A 185 -11.53 22.78 -1.70
N VAL A 186 -10.42 23.10 -2.35
CA VAL A 186 -9.72 24.40 -2.21
C VAL A 186 -10.01 25.30 -3.40
N SER A 187 -9.98 24.74 -4.61
CA SER A 187 -10.26 25.45 -5.87
C SER A 187 -11.20 24.62 -6.75
N ALA A 188 -11.34 25.00 -8.02
CA ALA A 188 -12.10 24.25 -9.02
C ALA A 188 -11.52 22.86 -9.34
N ASP A 189 -10.21 22.72 -9.24
CA ASP A 189 -9.41 21.57 -9.66
C ASP A 189 -8.53 21.00 -8.55
N THR A 190 -8.40 21.70 -7.43
CA THR A 190 -7.50 21.35 -6.32
C THR A 190 -8.26 21.12 -5.03
N PHE A 191 -7.88 20.08 -4.30
CA PHE A 191 -8.46 19.72 -3.00
C PHE A 191 -7.38 19.24 -2.02
N ILE A 192 -7.70 19.30 -0.73
CA ILE A 192 -6.89 18.71 0.33
C ILE A 192 -7.47 17.34 0.67
N LEU A 193 -6.61 16.34 0.64
CA LEU A 193 -6.88 14.99 1.10
C LEU A 193 -6.46 14.86 2.56
N ASN A 194 -7.41 14.61 3.45
CA ASN A 194 -7.19 14.39 4.87
C ASN A 194 -7.41 12.90 5.20
N ILE A 195 -6.34 12.12 5.45
CA ILE A 195 -6.44 10.72 5.86
C ILE A 195 -6.32 10.63 7.39
N THR A 196 -7.36 10.12 8.05
CA THR A 196 -7.44 10.06 9.52
C THR A 196 -7.24 8.66 10.07
N ASP A 197 -7.72 7.65 9.36
CA ASP A 197 -7.80 6.28 9.87
C ASP A 197 -7.38 5.30 8.79
N GLY A 198 -6.90 4.13 9.21
CA GLY A 198 -6.69 3.02 8.31
C GLY A 198 -6.63 1.69 9.03
N GLU A 199 -6.73 0.64 8.23
CA GLU A 199 -6.82 -0.75 8.65
C GLU A 199 -5.84 -1.54 7.82
N ILE A 200 -4.92 -2.24 8.49
CA ILE A 200 -3.96 -3.12 7.83
C ILE A 200 -4.22 -4.52 8.32
N SER A 201 -4.49 -5.43 7.39
CA SER A 201 -4.66 -6.86 7.65
C SER A 201 -3.54 -7.62 6.95
N ALA A 202 -2.56 -8.07 7.73
CA ALA A 202 -1.49 -8.93 7.27
C ALA A 202 -1.73 -10.37 7.74
N GLY A 203 -2.46 -11.17 6.94
CA GLY A 203 -2.64 -12.60 7.18
C GLY A 203 -3.50 -12.95 8.41
N LEU A 204 -3.05 -13.93 9.20
CA LEU A 204 -3.82 -14.61 10.27
C LEU A 204 -4.18 -13.73 11.49
N GLY A 205 -3.62 -12.52 11.60
CA GLY A 205 -3.72 -11.67 12.80
C GLY A 205 -4.95 -10.78 12.89
N GLY A 206 -5.86 -10.82 11.91
CA GLY A 206 -7.00 -9.89 11.83
C GLY A 206 -6.57 -8.45 11.49
N PRO A 207 -7.54 -7.55 11.25
CA PRO A 207 -7.26 -6.17 10.88
C PRO A 207 -6.79 -5.33 12.09
N ILE A 208 -5.64 -4.68 11.94
CA ILE A 208 -5.09 -3.73 12.91
C ILE A 208 -5.48 -2.32 12.48
N LYS A 209 -6.11 -1.56 13.39
CA LYS A 209 -6.45 -0.15 13.16
C LYS A 209 -5.24 0.74 13.47
N LYS A 210 -4.89 1.63 12.55
CA LYS A 210 -3.86 2.67 12.72
C LYS A 210 -4.48 4.03 12.43
N THR A 211 -4.20 5.01 13.29
CA THR A 211 -4.57 6.41 13.07
C THR A 211 -3.47 7.08 12.26
N PHE A 212 -3.87 7.90 11.30
CA PHE A 212 -2.98 8.68 10.44
C PHE A 212 -3.33 10.17 10.59
N ASN A 213 -2.35 11.04 10.35
CA ASN A 213 -2.59 12.48 10.23
C ASN A 213 -1.85 12.97 9.00
N ILE A 214 -2.34 12.54 7.84
CA ILE A 214 -1.74 12.85 6.54
C ILE A 214 -2.65 13.87 5.86
N LYS A 215 -2.07 15.01 5.52
CA LYS A 215 -2.74 16.04 4.72
C LYS A 215 -1.95 16.29 3.44
N ARG A 216 -2.58 16.13 2.28
CA ARG A 216 -1.92 16.33 0.98
C ARG A 216 -2.77 17.17 0.05
N THR A 217 -2.14 18.11 -0.65
CA THR A 217 -2.80 18.92 -1.68
C THR A 217 -2.75 18.18 -3.02
N ILE A 218 -3.91 17.94 -3.62
CA ILE A 218 -4.05 17.20 -4.87
C ILE A 218 -4.75 18.07 -5.91
N LYS A 219 -4.15 18.18 -7.10
CA LYS A 219 -4.70 18.85 -8.26
C LYS A 219 -5.14 17.83 -9.31
N ILE A 220 -6.36 17.93 -9.81
CA ILE A 220 -6.85 17.12 -10.93
C ILE A 220 -6.40 17.76 -12.23
N LEU A 221 -5.58 17.04 -13.00
CA LEU A 221 -5.09 17.49 -14.31
C LEU A 221 -6.04 17.11 -15.45
N TYR A 222 -6.69 15.96 -15.34
CA TYR A 222 -7.64 15.47 -16.32
C TYR A 222 -8.69 14.60 -15.61
N LEU A 223 -9.94 14.68 -16.05
CA LEU A 223 -11.04 13.86 -15.55
C LEU A 223 -12.01 13.57 -16.68
N ASP A 224 -12.33 12.29 -16.80
CA ASP A 224 -13.28 11.74 -17.76
C ASP A 224 -14.11 10.62 -17.13
N ASP A 225 -14.98 9.98 -17.90
CA ASP A 225 -15.74 8.80 -17.50
C ASP A 225 -14.87 7.54 -17.33
N GLU A 226 -13.76 7.42 -18.06
CA GLU A 226 -12.85 6.26 -18.01
C GLU A 226 -11.56 6.52 -17.24
N LEU A 227 -11.01 7.74 -17.30
CA LEU A 227 -9.66 8.03 -16.82
C LEU A 227 -9.59 9.34 -16.02
N ARG A 228 -8.77 9.34 -14.97
CA ARG A 228 -8.49 10.51 -14.14
C ARG A 228 -7.00 10.62 -13.86
N VAL A 229 -6.46 11.82 -14.04
CA VAL A 229 -5.06 12.13 -13.71
C VAL A 229 -5.02 13.13 -12.58
N ALA A 230 -4.25 12.81 -11.53
CA ALA A 230 -4.08 13.66 -10.37
C ALA A 230 -2.59 13.92 -10.09
N GLN A 231 -2.25 15.15 -9.76
CA GLN A 231 -0.92 15.58 -9.36
C GLN A 231 -0.94 15.94 -7.88
N PHE A 232 -0.04 15.33 -7.12
CA PHE A 232 0.19 15.63 -5.71
C PHE A 232 1.19 16.76 -5.66
N LEU A 233 0.76 17.88 -5.07
CA LEU A 233 1.58 19.07 -4.94
C LEU A 233 2.32 19.03 -3.59
N PRO A 234 3.63 19.36 -3.56
CA PRO A 234 4.38 19.46 -2.33
C PRO A 234 3.83 20.62 -1.50
N SER A 235 3.34 20.32 -0.31
CA SER A 235 2.87 21.31 0.65
C SER A 235 3.86 21.36 1.81
N ALA A 236 4.60 22.47 1.92
CA ALA A 236 5.56 22.68 3.02
C ALA A 236 4.89 22.76 4.40
N ASP A 237 3.60 23.13 4.43
CA ASP A 237 2.87 23.48 5.66
C ASP A 237 1.94 22.36 6.17
N LEU A 238 1.80 21.25 5.43
CA LEU A 238 0.90 20.17 5.81
C LEU A 238 1.69 19.00 6.41
N PRO A 239 1.26 18.46 7.58
CA PRO A 239 1.91 17.31 8.17
C PRO A 239 1.71 16.08 7.26
N ASP A 240 2.82 15.44 6.89
CA ASP A 240 2.84 14.15 6.21
C ASP A 240 3.70 13.18 7.01
N THR A 241 3.10 12.61 8.06
CA THR A 241 3.76 11.64 8.94
C THR A 241 4.34 10.43 8.17
N GLU A 242 3.78 10.07 7.01
CA GLU A 242 4.30 8.98 6.19
C GLU A 242 5.55 9.37 5.40
N ALA A 243 5.63 10.61 4.91
CA ALA A 243 6.81 11.08 4.19
C ALA A 243 8.02 11.17 5.14
N ASP A 244 7.79 11.67 6.35
CA ASP A 244 8.79 11.80 7.41
C ASP A 244 9.33 10.43 7.87
N GLU A 245 8.45 9.45 8.08
CA GLU A 245 8.85 8.09 8.50
C GLU A 245 9.60 7.32 7.40
N ASN A 246 9.27 7.55 6.12
CA ASN A 246 9.84 6.79 5.01
C ASN A 246 11.05 7.47 4.35
N GLY A 247 11.57 8.56 4.92
CA GLY A 247 12.73 9.29 4.38
C GLY A 247 12.49 9.88 2.99
N GLY A 248 11.22 10.06 2.60
CA GLY A 248 10.83 10.67 1.34
C GLY A 248 10.95 12.18 1.44
N ARG A 249 11.78 12.81 0.59
CA ARG A 249 11.76 14.27 0.47
C ARG A 249 10.35 14.70 0.03
N SER A 250 9.67 15.49 0.85
CA SER A 250 8.32 16.04 0.65
C SER A 250 8.20 17.08 -0.47
N GLY A 251 9.19 17.14 -1.38
CA GLY A 251 9.34 18.22 -2.36
C GLY A 251 9.16 17.83 -3.83
N GLU A 252 8.84 16.57 -4.13
CA GLU A 252 8.67 16.11 -5.52
C GLU A 252 7.19 15.99 -5.89
N ASP A 253 6.82 16.54 -7.03
CA ASP A 253 5.49 16.37 -7.63
C ASP A 253 5.29 14.90 -8.01
N VAL A 254 4.22 14.28 -7.50
CA VAL A 254 3.87 12.89 -7.84
C VAL A 254 2.61 12.89 -8.69
N VAL A 255 2.67 12.27 -9.86
CA VAL A 255 1.53 12.16 -10.79
C VAL A 255 0.98 10.75 -10.73
N PHE A 256 -0.34 10.65 -10.59
CA PHE A 256 -1.10 9.41 -10.57
C PHE A 256 -2.07 9.36 -11.74
N VAL A 257 -2.15 8.18 -12.37
CA VAL A 257 -3.13 7.87 -13.40
C VAL A 257 -4.07 6.80 -12.87
N PHE A 258 -5.36 7.10 -12.90
CA PHE A 258 -6.43 6.24 -12.43
C PHE A 258 -7.34 5.85 -13.59
N GLN A 259 -7.75 4.60 -13.64
CA GLN A 259 -8.77 4.10 -14.55
C GLN A 259 -10.02 3.75 -13.74
N ARG A 260 -11.19 4.15 -14.22
CA ARG A 260 -12.45 3.85 -13.56
C ARG A 260 -12.73 2.35 -13.68
N ILE A 261 -13.21 1.76 -12.59
CA ILE A 261 -13.67 0.38 -12.57
C ILE A 261 -15.17 0.43 -12.84
N THR A 262 -15.60 -0.06 -14.00
CA THR A 262 -17.00 -0.33 -14.30
C THR A 262 -17.32 -1.76 -13.89
N GLU A 263 -18.54 -2.02 -13.40
CA GLU A 263 -18.95 -3.34 -12.90
C GLU A 263 -18.72 -4.47 -13.94
N GLU A 264 -18.87 -4.15 -15.23
CA GLU A 264 -18.63 -5.08 -16.35
C GLU A 264 -17.17 -5.58 -16.41
N ALA A 265 -16.20 -4.80 -15.93
CA ALA A 265 -14.78 -5.16 -15.96
C ALA A 265 -14.37 -6.05 -14.78
N GLU A 266 -15.15 -6.14 -13.70
CA GLU A 266 -14.82 -7.00 -12.55
C GLU A 266 -15.11 -8.47 -12.85
N ASP A 267 -16.15 -8.77 -13.63
CA ASP A 267 -16.52 -10.13 -14.01
C ASP A 267 -15.47 -10.81 -14.91
N GLU A 268 -14.79 -10.04 -15.77
CA GLU A 268 -13.71 -10.55 -16.62
C GLU A 268 -12.41 -10.79 -15.84
N ALA A 269 -12.09 -9.92 -14.87
CA ALA A 269 -10.86 -10.03 -14.09
C ALA A 269 -10.89 -11.21 -13.10
N GLN A 270 -12.07 -11.67 -12.70
CA GLN A 270 -12.22 -12.78 -11.76
C GLN A 270 -12.21 -14.17 -12.44
N ALA A 271 -12.40 -14.21 -13.77
CA ALA A 271 -12.39 -15.44 -14.55
C ALA A 271 -10.97 -15.97 -14.89
N ASP A 272 -9.94 -15.11 -14.87
CA ASP A 272 -8.58 -15.49 -15.32
C ASP A 272 -7.69 -16.09 -14.20
N ASP A 273 -8.11 -16.01 -12.94
CA ASP A 273 -7.36 -16.56 -11.81
C ASP A 273 -7.63 -18.06 -11.54
N GLY A 274 -8.48 -18.71 -12.35
CA GLY A 274 -9.09 -20.02 -12.04
C GLY A 274 -8.56 -21.27 -12.75
N GLU A 275 -7.94 -21.19 -13.94
CA GLU A 275 -7.76 -22.39 -14.80
C GLU A 275 -6.38 -22.55 -15.48
N GLY A 276 -5.32 -21.93 -14.95
CA GLY A 276 -3.99 -21.92 -15.59
C GLY A 276 -2.89 -22.79 -14.96
N ALA A 277 -3.19 -23.72 -14.04
CA ALA A 277 -2.15 -24.40 -13.25
C ALA A 277 -2.20 -25.94 -13.27
N GLU A 278 -2.35 -26.58 -14.43
CA GLU A 278 -1.97 -27.99 -14.62
C GLU A 278 -1.18 -28.20 -15.93
N GLN A 279 0.09 -27.78 -15.93
CA GLN A 279 1.09 -28.42 -16.78
C GLN A 279 2.43 -28.51 -16.04
N ALA A 280 2.47 -29.42 -15.07
CA ALA A 280 3.70 -29.85 -14.44
C ALA A 280 4.53 -30.65 -15.46
N SER A 281 5.59 -30.04 -15.99
CA SER A 281 6.65 -30.74 -16.69
C SER A 281 7.29 -31.78 -15.76
N LYS A 282 7.23 -33.06 -16.15
CA LYS A 282 7.87 -34.17 -15.44
C LYS A 282 9.36 -33.88 -15.19
N PRO A 283 9.89 -34.07 -13.96
CA PRO A 283 11.33 -33.96 -13.74
C PRO A 283 12.05 -35.18 -14.34
N ALA A 284 13.07 -34.92 -15.15
CA ALA A 284 14.00 -35.93 -15.60
C ALA A 284 14.85 -36.46 -14.42
N PRO A 285 15.27 -37.74 -14.44
CA PRO A 285 16.14 -38.28 -13.40
C PRO A 285 17.58 -37.82 -13.67
N PHE A 286 18.10 -36.86 -12.89
CA PHE A 286 19.51 -36.51 -12.95
C PHE A 286 20.29 -37.19 -11.83
N PHE A 287 21.09 -38.16 -12.25
CA PHE A 287 22.05 -38.92 -11.49
C PHE A 287 23.22 -38.01 -11.04
N GLY A 288 23.64 -38.16 -9.77
CA GLY A 288 25.03 -38.14 -9.35
C GLY A 288 25.86 -36.85 -9.54
N GLY A 289 26.08 -36.12 -8.43
CA GLY A 289 27.21 -35.20 -8.33
C GLY A 289 27.04 -34.14 -7.26
N GLY A 290 27.37 -34.50 -6.01
CA GLY A 290 27.38 -33.56 -4.88
C GLY A 290 28.35 -32.40 -5.11
N ARG A 291 27.83 -31.25 -5.54
CA ARG A 291 28.47 -29.95 -5.35
C ARG A 291 27.56 -29.12 -4.48
N LYS A 292 28.11 -28.66 -3.35
CA LYS A 292 27.44 -27.79 -2.38
C LYS A 292 27.01 -26.51 -3.12
N LEU A 293 25.71 -26.37 -3.35
CA LEU A 293 25.11 -25.12 -3.79
C LEU A 293 25.19 -24.14 -2.63
N GLU A 294 26.11 -23.18 -2.72
CA GLU A 294 26.06 -21.98 -1.86
C GLU A 294 24.73 -21.28 -2.14
N SER A 295 23.97 -20.97 -1.09
CA SER A 295 22.64 -20.36 -1.22
C SER A 295 22.75 -19.02 -1.97
N ALA A 296 21.75 -18.70 -2.80
CA ALA A 296 21.71 -17.42 -3.52
C ALA A 296 21.82 -16.20 -2.58
N ALA A 297 21.43 -16.34 -1.32
CA ALA A 297 21.61 -15.33 -0.27
C ALA A 297 23.10 -15.06 0.02
N THR A 298 23.94 -16.09 0.06
CA THR A 298 25.40 -15.97 0.26
C THR A 298 26.11 -15.33 -0.95
N VAL A 299 25.58 -15.52 -2.17
CA VAL A 299 26.13 -14.90 -3.39
C VAL A 299 25.78 -13.41 -3.45
N ALA A 300 24.55 -13.05 -3.08
CA ALA A 300 24.10 -11.66 -2.99
C ALA A 300 24.87 -10.88 -1.90
N GLU A 301 25.11 -11.49 -0.74
CA GLU A 301 25.89 -10.87 0.34
C GLU A 301 27.35 -10.62 -0.08
N ARG A 302 27.95 -11.52 -0.88
CA ARG A 302 29.30 -11.32 -1.43
C ARG A 302 29.35 -10.17 -2.44
N GLN A 303 28.36 -10.04 -3.30
CA GLN A 303 28.30 -8.95 -4.30
C GLN A 303 28.18 -7.57 -3.65
N VAL A 304 27.34 -7.43 -2.63
CA VAL A 304 27.19 -6.17 -1.88
C VAL A 304 28.49 -5.81 -1.14
N ARG A 305 29.18 -6.81 -0.59
CA ARG A 305 30.46 -6.59 0.12
C ARG A 305 31.62 -6.25 -0.83
N GLN A 306 31.56 -6.67 -2.09
CA GLN A 306 32.54 -6.34 -3.12
C GLN A 306 32.35 -4.89 -3.62
N GLN A 307 31.11 -4.46 -3.86
CA GLN A 307 30.81 -3.07 -4.25
C GLN A 307 31.17 -2.05 -3.15
N LEU A 308 30.94 -2.40 -1.87
CA LEU A 308 31.36 -1.56 -0.73
C LEU A 308 32.89 -1.48 -0.56
N LYS A 309 33.64 -2.48 -1.05
CA LYS A 309 35.11 -2.49 -0.99
C LYS A 309 35.72 -1.68 -2.15
N GLU A 310 35.06 -1.65 -3.30
CA GLU A 310 35.46 -0.82 -4.44
C GLU A 310 35.21 0.68 -4.21
N GLN A 311 34.09 1.04 -3.54
CA GLN A 311 33.84 2.44 -3.16
C GLN A 311 34.81 2.97 -2.08
N ARG A 312 35.44 2.08 -1.31
CA ARG A 312 36.36 2.46 -0.22
C ARG A 312 37.84 2.45 -0.63
N GLY A 313 38.16 1.98 -1.84
CA GLY A 313 39.54 1.84 -2.35
C GLY A 313 39.99 2.92 -3.36
N GLY A 314 39.09 3.75 -3.87
CA GLY A 314 39.37 4.72 -4.93
C GLY A 314 39.84 6.09 -4.43
N SER A 315 40.95 6.19 -3.71
CA SER A 315 41.59 7.49 -3.45
C SER A 315 43.11 7.33 -3.32
N SER A 316 43.81 7.28 -4.45
CA SER A 316 45.18 7.78 -4.48
C SER A 316 45.59 8.24 -5.87
N LYS A 317 46.15 9.45 -5.89
CA LYS A 317 47.02 10.05 -6.92
C LYS A 317 46.38 10.37 -8.28
N LEU A 318 45.98 11.63 -8.44
CA LEU A 318 46.30 12.35 -9.68
C LEU A 318 46.87 13.74 -9.36
N ALA A 319 47.93 14.04 -10.10
CA ALA A 319 48.91 15.08 -9.86
C ALA A 319 48.43 16.47 -10.27
N VAL A 320 49.02 17.45 -9.59
CA VAL A 320 48.97 18.88 -9.88
C VAL A 320 49.69 19.19 -11.19
N ALA A 321 49.01 19.90 -12.11
CA ALA A 321 49.65 20.71 -13.15
C ALA A 321 48.78 21.96 -13.43
N PRO A 322 49.36 23.17 -13.52
CA PRO A 322 48.59 24.40 -13.66
C PRO A 322 48.30 24.73 -15.13
N ALA A 323 47.03 25.00 -15.47
CA ALA A 323 46.62 25.50 -16.77
C ALA A 323 46.16 26.96 -16.70
N LYS A 324 46.68 27.73 -17.66
CA LYS A 324 46.54 29.16 -17.90
C LYS A 324 45.10 29.65 -17.96
N ALA A 325 44.88 30.84 -17.40
CA ALA A 325 43.71 31.68 -17.63
C ALA A 325 43.66 32.15 -19.10
N ALA A 326 42.58 31.82 -19.80
CA ALA A 326 42.17 32.46 -21.05
C ALA A 326 40.92 33.29 -20.75
N GLY A 327 41.07 34.61 -20.89
CA GLY A 327 39.99 35.57 -20.74
C GLY A 327 38.96 35.45 -21.86
N GLY A 328 37.69 35.48 -21.48
CA GLY A 328 36.54 35.66 -22.37
C GLY A 328 35.55 36.60 -21.71
N SER A 329 35.73 37.90 -21.92
CA SER A 329 34.82 38.96 -21.49
C SER A 329 33.58 38.99 -22.38
N ALA A 330 32.50 38.35 -21.95
CA ALA A 330 31.18 38.52 -22.54
C ALA A 330 30.63 39.91 -22.15
N LYS A 331 30.50 40.79 -23.14
CA LYS A 331 29.84 42.10 -23.02
C LYS A 331 28.34 41.89 -22.77
N VAL A 332 27.89 42.07 -21.53
CA VAL A 332 26.48 42.28 -21.22
C VAL A 332 26.19 43.77 -21.43
N ALA A 333 25.40 44.07 -22.46
CA ALA A 333 24.90 45.41 -22.73
C ALA A 333 23.82 45.77 -21.69
N VAL A 334 24.20 46.59 -20.71
CA VAL A 334 23.25 47.22 -19.78
C VAL A 334 22.74 48.51 -20.44
N ALA A 335 21.43 48.56 -20.68
CA ALA A 335 20.74 49.74 -21.18
C ALA A 335 20.77 50.88 -20.14
N PRO A 336 21.01 52.14 -20.53
CA PRO A 336 21.01 53.27 -19.61
C PRO A 336 19.58 53.71 -19.23
N PRO A 337 19.36 54.17 -17.98
CA PRO A 337 18.07 54.72 -17.57
C PRO A 337 17.77 56.10 -18.22
N PRO A 338 16.48 56.47 -18.35
CA PRO A 338 16.08 57.72 -18.99
C PRO A 338 16.51 58.95 -18.20
N ARG A 339 16.99 59.96 -18.94
CA ARG A 339 17.46 61.26 -18.44
C ARG A 339 16.29 62.06 -17.80
N PRO A 340 16.46 62.66 -16.61
CA PRO A 340 15.55 63.69 -16.13
C PRO A 340 15.76 65.01 -16.88
N GLY A 341 14.64 65.70 -17.11
CA GLY A 341 14.54 66.89 -17.95
C GLY A 341 15.44 68.05 -17.52
N THR A 342 15.95 68.73 -18.53
CA THR A 342 16.69 69.99 -18.49
C THR A 342 15.80 71.13 -18.00
N GLN A 343 15.98 71.58 -16.75
CA GLN A 343 15.61 72.95 -16.37
C GLN A 343 16.75 73.90 -16.75
N ARG A 344 16.44 74.85 -17.64
CA ARG A 344 17.29 75.99 -18.00
C ARG A 344 17.49 76.88 -16.77
N GLY A 345 18.58 76.66 -16.04
CA GLY A 345 19.11 77.55 -15.01
C GLY A 345 20.06 78.59 -15.62
N ARG A 346 19.73 79.86 -15.37
CA ARG A 346 20.40 81.11 -15.71
C ARG A 346 21.93 81.05 -15.44
N LYS A 347 22.75 81.19 -16.49
CA LYS A 347 24.20 81.41 -16.39
C LYS A 347 24.47 82.70 -15.61
N GLN A 348 25.14 82.58 -14.48
CA GLN A 348 25.92 83.68 -13.90
C GLN A 348 27.36 83.59 -14.46
N PRO A 349 28.01 84.71 -14.80
CA PRO A 349 29.40 84.73 -15.21
C PRO A 349 30.30 84.42 -14.01
N VAL A 350 31.05 83.32 -14.08
CA VAL A 350 32.10 83.00 -13.11
C VAL A 350 33.36 83.75 -13.52
N GLU A 351 33.86 84.63 -12.65
CA GLU A 351 35.17 85.27 -12.76
C GLU A 351 36.26 84.18 -12.80
N GLU A 352 36.95 84.05 -13.94
CA GLU A 352 38.17 83.27 -14.05
C GLU A 352 39.30 84.00 -13.33
N VAL A 353 39.56 83.61 -12.08
CA VAL A 353 40.77 83.99 -11.35
C VAL A 353 41.95 83.32 -12.05
N ILE A 354 42.80 84.12 -12.69
CA ILE A 354 44.03 83.68 -13.35
C ILE A 354 45.02 83.22 -12.27
N GLU A 355 44.96 81.95 -11.89
CA GLU A 355 45.93 81.32 -10.97
C GLU A 355 47.29 81.11 -11.66
N ASP A 356 48.38 81.39 -10.92
CA ASP A 356 49.76 81.25 -11.38
C ASP A 356 50.06 79.76 -11.74
N PRO A 357 50.56 79.46 -12.95
CA PRO A 357 50.81 78.09 -13.43
C PRO A 357 51.67 77.20 -12.53
N ARG A 358 52.47 77.76 -11.61
CA ARG A 358 53.27 76.99 -10.66
C ARG A 358 52.46 76.41 -9.50
N GLU A 359 51.45 77.13 -9.01
CA GLU A 359 50.59 76.66 -7.93
C GLU A 359 49.69 75.53 -8.39
N ARG A 360 49.20 75.62 -9.63
CA ARG A 360 48.40 74.56 -10.26
C ARG A 360 49.13 73.22 -10.32
N ARG A 361 50.42 73.21 -10.71
CA ARG A 361 51.22 71.97 -10.74
C ARG A 361 51.46 71.39 -9.35
N ARG A 362 51.59 72.23 -8.32
CA ARG A 362 51.78 71.76 -6.95
C ARG A 362 50.50 71.12 -6.41
N ARG A 363 49.33 71.72 -6.66
CA ARG A 363 48.02 71.13 -6.31
C ARG A 363 47.78 69.82 -7.06
N GLU A 364 48.07 69.77 -8.36
CA GLU A 364 47.94 68.54 -9.15
C GLU A 364 48.86 67.41 -8.63
N GLN A 365 50.10 67.72 -8.23
CA GLN A 365 51.00 66.74 -7.62
C GLN A 365 50.55 66.28 -6.22
N GLU A 366 50.02 67.18 -5.40
CA GLU A 366 49.49 66.85 -4.07
C GLU A 366 48.22 65.99 -4.19
N GLU A 367 47.32 66.31 -5.13
CA GLU A 367 46.16 65.48 -5.45
C GLU A 367 46.54 64.11 -6.01
N GLU A 368 47.56 64.02 -6.86
CA GLU A 368 48.04 62.73 -7.39
C GLU A 368 48.64 61.86 -6.27
N ARG A 369 49.39 62.46 -5.33
CA ARG A 369 49.90 61.75 -4.15
C ARG A 369 48.78 61.31 -3.22
N ALA A 370 47.77 62.15 -3.01
CA ALA A 370 46.60 61.80 -2.21
C ALA A 370 45.81 60.65 -2.86
N ARG A 371 45.63 60.66 -4.18
CA ARG A 371 44.98 59.56 -4.92
C ARG A 371 45.79 58.26 -4.83
N LYS A 372 47.11 58.32 -4.98
CA LYS A 372 48.00 57.15 -4.84
C LYS A 372 47.99 56.60 -3.42
N ALA A 373 47.95 57.46 -2.40
CA ALA A 373 47.84 57.04 -1.00
C ALA A 373 46.48 56.38 -0.72
N ALA A 374 45.38 56.97 -1.19
CA ALA A 374 44.04 56.41 -1.05
C ALA A 374 43.88 55.07 -1.80
N GLU A 375 44.47 54.94 -3.00
CA GLU A 375 44.49 53.69 -3.75
C GLU A 375 45.31 52.60 -3.03
N ALA A 376 46.46 52.96 -2.46
CA ALA A 376 47.28 52.03 -1.69
C ALA A 376 46.57 51.58 -0.40
N GLU A 377 45.88 52.48 0.28
CA GLU A 377 45.07 52.17 1.47
C GLU A 377 43.88 51.27 1.12
N ALA A 378 43.16 51.55 0.03
CA ALA A 378 42.07 50.72 -0.46
C ALA A 378 42.56 49.30 -0.80
N LYS A 379 43.70 49.18 -1.48
CA LYS A 379 44.32 47.87 -1.79
C LYS A 379 44.76 47.12 -0.52
N ALA A 380 45.28 47.82 0.48
CA ALA A 380 45.66 47.22 1.76
C ALA A 380 44.42 46.73 2.55
N ALA A 381 43.33 47.51 2.54
CA ALA A 381 42.06 47.14 3.15
C ALA A 381 41.42 45.93 2.47
N GLU A 382 41.43 45.89 1.13
CA GLU A 382 40.94 44.74 0.36
C GLU A 382 41.77 43.48 0.62
N ALA A 383 43.10 43.60 0.65
CA ALA A 383 43.99 42.47 0.96
C ALA A 383 43.77 41.94 2.39
N LYS A 384 43.49 42.82 3.36
CA LYS A 384 43.15 42.43 4.73
C LYS A 384 41.81 41.70 4.80
N ALA A 385 40.77 42.24 4.14
CA ALA A 385 39.45 41.60 4.06
C ALA A 385 39.50 40.24 3.35
N ALA A 386 40.34 40.09 2.32
CA ALA A 386 40.55 38.82 1.63
C ALA A 386 41.21 37.76 2.53
N ARG A 387 42.19 38.16 3.36
CA ARG A 387 42.82 37.25 4.33
C ARG A 387 41.84 36.82 5.42
N GLU A 388 41.04 37.75 5.94
CA GLU A 388 40.03 37.45 6.96
C GLU A 388 38.95 36.48 6.44
N ARG A 389 38.48 36.67 5.20
CA ARG A 389 37.55 35.73 4.55
C ARG A 389 38.15 34.34 4.36
N ALA A 390 39.42 34.27 3.94
CA ALA A 390 40.11 32.98 3.76
C ALA A 390 40.35 32.25 5.10
N GLU A 391 40.58 32.98 6.19
CA GLU A 391 40.69 32.39 7.53
C GLU A 391 39.34 31.92 8.06
N ALA A 392 38.27 32.69 7.87
CA ALA A 392 36.91 32.31 8.24
C ALA A 392 36.43 31.06 7.47
N GLU A 393 36.74 30.96 6.18
CA GLU A 393 36.43 29.78 5.36
C GLU A 393 37.16 28.53 5.87
N ARG A 394 38.45 28.64 6.20
CA ARG A 394 39.22 27.53 6.80
C ARG A 394 38.69 27.11 8.17
N GLN A 395 38.17 28.04 8.97
CA GLN A 395 37.54 27.71 10.25
C GLN A 395 36.22 26.96 10.02
N ALA A 396 35.37 27.45 9.12
CA ALA A 396 34.12 26.78 8.77
C ALA A 396 34.34 25.37 8.20
N GLU A 397 35.40 25.15 7.40
CA GLU A 397 35.77 23.80 6.94
C GLU A 397 36.20 22.87 8.09
N ARG A 398 36.96 23.37 9.07
CA ARG A 398 37.35 22.58 10.24
C ARG A 398 36.14 22.20 11.09
N GLU A 399 35.21 23.12 11.30
CA GLU A 399 33.97 22.86 12.03
C GLU A 399 33.11 21.81 11.31
N LYS A 400 32.98 21.92 9.98
CA LYS A 400 32.30 20.90 9.16
C LYS A 400 32.96 19.53 9.30
N GLN A 401 34.29 19.46 9.29
CA GLN A 401 35.02 18.20 9.47
C GLN A 401 34.83 17.59 10.86
N VAL A 402 34.76 18.42 11.91
CA VAL A 402 34.46 17.95 13.29
C VAL A 402 33.03 17.43 13.36
N ALA A 403 32.05 18.18 12.84
CA ALA A 403 30.64 17.76 12.82
C ALA A 403 30.44 16.43 12.07
N ILE A 404 31.13 16.23 10.94
CA ILE A 404 31.10 14.96 10.20
C ILE A 404 31.69 13.81 11.03
N LYS A 405 32.81 14.04 11.74
CA LYS A 405 33.40 13.02 12.62
C LYS A 405 32.47 12.64 13.77
N ASP A 406 31.81 13.62 14.39
CA ASP A 406 30.86 13.37 15.47
C ASP A 406 29.63 12.59 14.99
N LEU A 407 29.11 12.91 13.80
CA LEU A 407 28.04 12.13 13.17
C LEU A 407 28.46 10.69 12.89
N LEU A 408 29.68 10.46 12.40
CA LEU A 408 30.19 9.10 12.17
C LEU A 408 30.33 8.30 13.47
N VAL A 409 30.77 8.94 14.56
CA VAL A 409 30.84 8.29 15.88
C VAL A 409 29.44 7.94 16.39
N ARG A 410 28.47 8.86 16.23
CA ARG A 410 27.07 8.61 16.63
C ARG A 410 26.46 7.44 15.86
N LEU A 411 26.61 7.42 14.54
CA LEU A 411 26.13 6.31 13.69
C LEU A 411 26.83 4.99 14.03
N ALA A 412 28.13 5.01 14.32
CA ALA A 412 28.84 3.80 14.73
C ALA A 412 28.34 3.23 16.07
N ASN A 413 27.94 4.10 17.01
CA ASN A 413 27.35 3.67 18.28
C ASN A 413 25.94 3.12 18.08
N GLU A 414 25.10 3.78 17.27
CA GLU A 414 23.76 3.30 16.93
C GLU A 414 23.81 1.93 16.23
N ILE A 415 24.75 1.71 15.30
CA ILE A 415 24.94 0.40 14.67
C ILE A 415 25.30 -0.67 15.71
N LYS A 416 26.15 -0.35 16.69
CA LYS A 416 26.51 -1.31 17.76
C LYS A 416 25.32 -1.64 18.66
N GLU A 417 24.49 -0.65 19.00
CA GLU A 417 23.26 -0.83 19.78
C GLU A 417 22.28 -1.72 19.03
N ARG A 418 21.99 -1.42 17.75
CA ARG A 418 21.13 -2.27 16.90
C ARG A 418 21.68 -3.69 16.73
N GLN A 419 23.00 -3.87 16.66
CA GLN A 419 23.62 -5.20 16.63
C GLN A 419 23.45 -5.96 17.96
N ALA A 420 23.42 -5.25 19.10
CA ALA A 420 23.15 -5.86 20.40
C ALA A 420 21.68 -6.28 20.50
N GLU A 421 20.74 -5.41 20.13
CA GLU A 421 19.30 -5.71 20.05
C GLU A 421 19.02 -6.93 19.15
N ALA A 422 19.62 -6.96 17.95
CA ALA A 422 19.44 -8.08 17.03
C ALA A 422 19.98 -9.41 17.58
N ARG A 423 21.06 -9.38 18.38
CA ARG A 423 21.59 -10.57 19.04
C ARG A 423 20.70 -11.05 20.19
N GLU A 424 20.05 -10.12 20.89
CA GLU A 424 19.07 -10.45 21.94
C GLU A 424 17.81 -11.06 21.33
N ALA A 425 17.23 -10.43 20.31
CA ALA A 425 16.09 -10.98 19.58
C ALA A 425 16.37 -12.38 18.99
N LEU A 426 17.60 -12.63 18.51
CA LEU A 426 17.98 -13.96 18.03
C LEU A 426 18.03 -15.01 19.16
N LYS A 427 18.41 -14.62 20.39
CA LYS A 427 18.34 -15.51 21.55
C LYS A 427 16.90 -15.83 21.92
N GLU A 428 16.02 -14.82 21.95
CA GLU A 428 14.60 -15.02 22.21
C GLU A 428 13.94 -15.94 21.17
N LEU A 429 14.24 -15.73 19.87
CA LEU A 429 13.77 -16.62 18.81
C LEU A 429 14.22 -18.07 19.01
N LYS A 430 15.48 -18.30 19.44
CA LYS A 430 15.96 -19.65 19.75
C LYS A 430 15.25 -20.29 20.95
N GLU A 431 14.84 -19.51 21.95
CA GLU A 431 14.03 -20.01 23.06
C GLU A 431 12.60 -20.37 22.62
N VAL A 432 12.02 -19.57 21.72
CA VAL A 432 10.72 -19.88 21.09
C VAL A 432 10.81 -21.12 20.21
N GLU A 433 11.85 -21.27 19.40
CA GLU A 433 12.10 -22.49 18.60
C GLU A 433 12.23 -23.73 19.49
N LYS A 434 12.94 -23.61 20.62
CA LYS A 434 13.10 -24.72 21.56
C LYS A 434 11.77 -25.12 22.20
N SER A 435 10.93 -24.16 22.58
CA SER A 435 9.61 -24.43 23.20
C SER A 435 8.58 -24.96 22.19
N THR A 436 8.60 -24.47 20.95
CA THR A 436 7.75 -24.99 19.87
C THR A 436 8.17 -26.40 19.44
N ALA A 437 9.48 -26.70 19.41
CA ALA A 437 9.98 -28.05 19.14
C ALA A 437 9.54 -29.06 20.20
N SER A 438 9.45 -28.67 21.49
CA SER A 438 8.84 -29.53 22.52
C SER A 438 7.33 -29.72 22.30
N GLY A 439 6.60 -28.66 21.97
CA GLY A 439 5.17 -28.75 21.67
C GLY A 439 4.86 -29.65 20.46
N LEU A 440 5.70 -29.62 19.42
CA LEU A 440 5.55 -30.49 18.25
C LEU A 440 5.71 -31.97 18.62
N LYS A 441 6.67 -32.31 19.49
CA LYS A 441 6.87 -33.68 19.97
C LYS A 441 5.68 -34.19 20.79
N GLU A 442 5.12 -33.35 21.65
CA GLU A 442 3.92 -33.69 22.43
C GLU A 442 2.70 -33.90 21.52
N SER A 443 2.53 -33.06 20.50
CA SER A 443 1.45 -33.22 19.50
C SER A 443 1.60 -34.52 18.70
N GLN A 444 2.81 -34.88 18.28
CA GLN A 444 3.07 -36.15 17.60
C GLN A 444 2.78 -37.36 18.50
N ALA A 445 3.16 -37.29 19.79
CA ALA A 445 2.83 -38.34 20.75
C ALA A 445 1.31 -38.46 20.99
N ALA A 446 0.59 -37.34 21.00
CA ALA A 446 -0.87 -37.35 21.09
C ALA A 446 -1.54 -37.97 19.84
N ARG A 447 -1.01 -37.69 18.64
CA ARG A 447 -1.50 -38.32 17.40
C ARG A 447 -1.28 -39.84 17.39
N ALA A 448 -0.11 -40.31 17.83
CA ALA A 448 0.16 -41.75 17.93
C ALA A 448 -0.82 -42.45 18.88
N ARG A 449 -1.16 -41.83 20.02
CA ARG A 449 -2.17 -42.35 20.95
C ARG A 449 -3.58 -42.38 20.37
N LEU A 450 -3.93 -41.40 19.52
CA LEU A 450 -5.22 -41.40 18.83
C LEU A 450 -5.30 -42.52 17.79
N GLU A 451 -4.22 -42.76 17.04
CA GLU A 451 -4.15 -43.84 16.05
C GLU A 451 -4.26 -45.23 16.71
N GLU A 452 -3.61 -45.42 17.87
CA GLU A 452 -3.74 -46.63 18.69
C GLU A 452 -5.19 -46.83 19.17
N ALA A 453 -5.82 -45.78 19.72
CA ALA A 453 -7.20 -45.82 20.17
C ALA A 453 -8.20 -46.09 19.02
N GLU A 454 -7.96 -45.57 17.82
CA GLU A 454 -8.75 -45.89 16.62
C GLU A 454 -8.60 -47.36 16.21
N GLY A 455 -7.40 -47.93 16.35
CA GLY A 455 -7.14 -49.36 16.15
C GLY A 455 -7.95 -50.22 17.13
N ASP A 456 -7.95 -49.86 18.41
CA ASP A 456 -8.72 -50.56 19.43
C ASP A 456 -10.23 -50.50 19.16
N VAL A 457 -10.75 -49.34 18.78
CA VAL A 457 -12.17 -49.18 18.43
C VAL A 457 -12.55 -50.06 17.24
N LYS A 458 -11.70 -50.14 16.21
CA LYS A 458 -11.92 -51.04 15.07
C LYS A 458 -11.95 -52.51 15.52
N SER A 459 -10.97 -52.95 16.31
CA SER A 459 -10.93 -54.30 16.87
C SER A 459 -12.18 -54.64 17.69
N ILE A 460 -12.61 -53.73 18.56
CA ILE A 460 -13.84 -53.90 19.34
C ILE A 460 -15.08 -53.98 18.43
N SER A 461 -15.13 -53.18 17.37
CA SER A 461 -16.23 -53.22 16.41
C SER A 461 -16.29 -54.55 15.66
N GLU A 462 -15.14 -55.10 15.25
CA GLU A 462 -15.05 -56.41 14.61
C GLU A 462 -15.50 -57.52 15.57
N GLN A 463 -15.03 -57.48 16.83
CA GLN A 463 -15.47 -58.42 17.87
C GLN A 463 -16.99 -58.34 18.12
N LEU A 464 -17.57 -57.14 18.12
CA LEU A 464 -19.02 -56.95 18.26
C LEU A 464 -19.78 -57.57 17.09
N THR A 465 -19.33 -57.35 15.85
CA THR A 465 -19.96 -57.95 14.66
C THR A 465 -19.86 -59.48 14.67
N ALA A 466 -18.73 -60.04 15.10
CA ALA A 466 -18.57 -61.47 15.26
C ALA A 466 -19.50 -62.04 16.35
N ALA A 467 -19.62 -61.35 17.48
CA ALA A 467 -20.53 -61.73 18.57
C ALA A 467 -22.01 -61.69 18.13
N GLU A 468 -22.41 -60.69 17.33
CA GLU A 468 -23.75 -60.63 16.73
C GLU A 468 -24.00 -61.79 15.77
N GLY A 469 -23.00 -62.20 15.00
CA GLY A 469 -23.05 -63.40 14.16
C GLY A 469 -23.35 -64.65 14.97
N SER A 470 -22.54 -64.91 16.00
CA SER A 470 -22.71 -66.04 16.92
C SER A 470 -24.07 -66.03 17.63
N ARG A 471 -24.57 -64.85 18.01
CA ARG A 471 -25.91 -64.70 18.60
C ARG A 471 -27.01 -65.11 17.62
N LYS A 472 -26.93 -64.68 16.35
CA LYS A 472 -27.93 -65.06 15.32
C LYS A 472 -27.93 -66.56 15.07
N GLU A 473 -26.78 -67.21 15.09
CA GLU A 473 -26.67 -68.67 14.98
C GLU A 473 -27.29 -69.39 16.18
N ALA A 474 -27.04 -68.91 17.40
CA ALA A 474 -27.67 -69.45 18.61
C ALA A 474 -29.20 -69.25 18.60
N ASP A 475 -29.69 -68.08 18.18
CA ASP A 475 -31.12 -67.79 18.03
C ASP A 475 -31.77 -68.70 16.97
N LYS A 476 -31.06 -69.04 15.89
CA LYS A 476 -31.52 -70.01 14.90
C LYS A 476 -31.58 -71.42 15.49
N ALA A 477 -30.51 -71.88 16.15
CA ALA A 477 -30.45 -73.20 16.77
C ALA A 477 -31.55 -73.40 17.83
N THR A 478 -31.87 -72.36 18.60
CA THR A 478 -32.97 -72.42 19.58
C THR A 478 -34.35 -72.45 18.93
N ARG A 479 -34.55 -71.82 17.77
CA ARG A 479 -35.80 -71.95 16.98
C ARG A 479 -35.93 -73.35 16.41
N ASP A 480 -34.88 -73.88 15.78
CA ASP A 480 -34.86 -75.23 15.22
C ASP A 480 -35.14 -76.28 16.31
N ALA A 481 -34.53 -76.14 17.49
CA ALA A 481 -34.79 -77.00 18.64
C ALA A 481 -36.25 -76.92 19.13
N LYS A 482 -36.86 -75.72 19.17
CA LYS A 482 -38.28 -75.55 19.52
C LYS A 482 -39.20 -76.23 18.51
N GLU A 483 -38.91 -76.11 17.21
CA GLU A 483 -39.69 -76.78 16.16
C GLU A 483 -39.61 -78.30 16.28
N LEU A 484 -38.43 -78.85 16.59
CA LEU A 484 -38.26 -80.29 16.87
C LEU A 484 -39.08 -80.76 18.06
N VAL A 485 -39.10 -79.99 19.17
CA VAL A 485 -39.90 -80.31 20.36
C VAL A 485 -41.40 -80.29 20.03
N VAL A 486 -41.88 -79.26 19.32
CA VAL A 486 -43.28 -79.17 18.90
C VAL A 486 -43.65 -80.34 17.96
N GLY A 487 -42.76 -80.70 17.04
CA GLY A 487 -42.93 -81.86 16.16
C GLY A 487 -43.03 -83.18 16.92
N ALA A 488 -42.14 -83.40 17.89
CA ALA A 488 -42.15 -84.57 18.76
C ALA A 488 -43.43 -84.65 19.61
N GLU A 489 -43.87 -83.52 20.19
CA GLU A 489 -45.11 -83.46 20.97
C GLU A 489 -46.34 -83.80 20.11
N LYS A 490 -46.40 -83.27 18.87
CA LYS A 490 -47.46 -83.59 17.91
C LYS A 490 -47.46 -85.07 17.53
N ALA A 491 -46.29 -85.66 17.28
CA ALA A 491 -46.15 -87.08 16.97
C ALA A 491 -46.60 -87.97 18.14
N LEU A 492 -46.22 -87.60 19.36
CA LEU A 492 -46.62 -88.29 20.59
C LEU A 492 -48.14 -88.22 20.81
N ARG A 493 -48.76 -87.04 20.63
CA ARG A 493 -50.23 -86.92 20.65
C ARG A 493 -50.91 -87.78 19.59
N ALA A 494 -50.37 -87.83 18.37
CA ALA A 494 -50.90 -88.68 17.30
C ALA A 494 -50.78 -90.18 17.63
N ALA A 495 -49.68 -90.61 18.27
CA ALA A 495 -49.50 -91.97 18.74
C ALA A 495 -50.52 -92.33 19.84
N PHE A 496 -50.74 -91.44 20.82
CA PHE A 496 -51.78 -91.61 21.83
C PHE A 496 -53.18 -91.70 21.22
N ALA A 497 -53.50 -90.84 20.25
CA ALA A 497 -54.78 -90.89 19.54
C ALA A 497 -55.00 -92.21 18.79
N LYS A 498 -53.94 -92.76 18.16
CA LYS A 498 -54.00 -94.09 17.50
C LYS A 498 -54.15 -95.25 18.50
N ALA A 499 -53.58 -95.14 19.70
CA ALA A 499 -53.67 -96.17 20.73
C ALA A 499 -55.02 -96.16 21.49
N ALA A 500 -55.71 -95.03 21.55
CA ALA A 500 -56.99 -94.87 22.24
C ALA A 500 -58.08 -95.92 21.91
N PRO A 501 -58.36 -96.29 20.64
CA PRO A 501 -59.38 -97.30 20.33
C PRO A 501 -59.03 -98.72 20.79
N VAL A 502 -57.75 -99.04 20.99
CA VAL A 502 -57.32 -100.36 21.49
C VAL A 502 -57.62 -100.52 22.98
N ILE A 503 -57.65 -99.42 23.73
CA ILE A 503 -57.97 -99.42 25.17
C ILE A 503 -59.50 -99.42 25.38
N ALA A 504 -60.27 -98.81 24.48
CA ALA A 504 -61.73 -98.77 24.56
C ALA A 504 -62.44 -100.11 24.24
N GLY A 505 -61.74 -101.08 23.64
CA GLY A 505 -62.27 -102.41 23.29
C GLY A 505 -62.14 -103.49 24.38
N ARG A 506 -61.61 -103.17 25.57
CA ARG A 506 -61.63 -104.06 26.75
C ARG A 506 -62.60 -103.52 27.79
N LYS A 507 -63.89 -103.73 27.56
CA LYS A 507 -64.91 -103.72 28.62
C LYS A 507 -65.86 -104.89 28.41
#